data_AF-A0A966Q9V5-F1
#
_entry.id   AF-A0A966Q9V5-F1
#
_cell.length_a   1.000
_cell.length_b   1.000
_cell.length_c   1.000
_cell.angle_alpha   90.00
_cell.angle_beta   90.00
_cell.angle_gamma   90.00
#
_symmetry.space_group_name_H-M   'P 1'
#
loop_
_entity.id
_entity.type
_entity.pdbx_description
1 polymer ?
#
loop_
_entity_poly.entity_id
_entity_poly.type
_entity_poly.pdbx_seq_one_letter_code
_entity_poly.pdbx_strand_id
1 'polypeptide(L)' 'PRRGDLVITLRSPQKKAVTVLQSVSLRQSSPADLVASLDVKGFTSSDPNGTWTLTIKDVYRTRTGNLLAAGMDITTR' A
#
# COMPACT_ATOMS: atom_id res chain seq x y z
N PRO A 1 4.13 -14.83 -0.03
CA PRO A 1 4.05 -13.82 1.03
C PRO A 1 2.77 -14.00 1.85
N ARG A 2 2.77 -13.56 3.10
CA ARG A 2 1.56 -13.56 3.91
C ARG A 2 0.93 -12.17 3.83
N ARG A 3 -0.31 -12.07 3.34
CA ARG A 3 -0.98 -10.78 3.15
C ARG A 3 -0.97 -9.94 4.42
N GLY A 4 -1.17 -10.57 5.59
CA GLY A 4 -1.23 -9.86 6.86
C GLY A 4 0.12 -9.35 7.34
N ASP A 5 1.22 -9.70 6.69
CA ASP A 5 2.56 -9.28 7.09
C ASP A 5 2.98 -8.00 6.34
N LEU A 6 2.19 -7.58 5.35
CA LEU A 6 2.46 -6.43 4.52
C LEU A 6 2.02 -5.13 5.21
N VAL A 7 2.82 -4.09 5.00
CA VAL A 7 2.45 -2.69 5.22
C VAL A 7 2.56 -1.97 3.89
N ILE A 8 1.53 -1.23 3.52
CA ILE A 8 1.49 -0.49 2.26
C ILE A 8 1.30 0.99 2.57
N THR A 9 2.22 1.80 2.07
CA THR A 9 2.20 3.25 2.24
C THR A 9 2.26 3.92 0.87
N LEU A 10 1.36 4.88 0.65
CA LEU A 10 1.39 5.75 -0.52
C LEU A 10 1.93 7.12 -0.09
N ARG A 11 2.86 7.68 -0.88
CA ARG A 11 3.41 9.01 -0.67
C ARG A 11 3.15 9.90 -1.87
N SER A 12 2.64 11.12 -1.63
CA SER A 12 2.40 12.13 -2.65
C SER A 12 3.69 12.81 -3.12
N PRO A 13 3.65 13.53 -4.26
CA PRO A 13 4.79 14.31 -4.75
C PRO A 13 5.27 15.37 -3.73
N GLN A 14 4.36 15.88 -2.90
CA GLN A 14 4.67 16.82 -1.80
C GLN A 14 5.13 16.12 -0.52
N LYS A 15 5.50 14.84 -0.60
CA LYS A 15 6.03 14.01 0.49
C LYS A 15 5.04 13.67 1.62
N LYS A 16 3.75 14.01 1.48
CA LYS A 16 2.71 13.53 2.40
C LYS A 16 2.59 12.02 2.25
N ALA A 17 2.50 11.26 3.34
CA ALA A 17 2.39 9.80 3.30
C ALA A 17 1.15 9.31 4.04
N VAL A 18 0.49 8.30 3.50
CA VAL A 18 -0.67 7.63 4.09
C VAL A 18 -0.43 6.12 4.04
N THR A 19 -0.55 5.46 5.19
CA THR A 19 -0.54 4.00 5.24
C THR A 19 -1.94 3.48 4.98
N VAL A 20 -2.07 2.73 3.88
CA VAL A 20 -3.36 2.25 3.35
C VAL A 20 -3.65 0.82 3.77
N LEU A 21 -2.63 0.07 4.17
CA LEU A 21 -2.75 -1.27 4.74
C LEU A 21 -1.70 -1.42 5.85
N GLN A 22 -2.15 -1.85 7.01
CA GLN A 22 -1.31 -2.18 8.15
C GLN A 22 -1.14 -3.70 8.25
N SER A 23 0.00 -4.14 8.77
CA SER A 23 0.19 -5.55 9.11
C SER A 23 -0.73 -5.95 10.26
N VAL A 24 -1.20 -7.19 10.25
CA VAL A 24 -1.99 -7.82 11.31
C VAL A 24 -1.20 -8.92 12.00
N SER A 25 -1.72 -9.43 13.12
CA SER A 25 -1.09 -10.54 13.82
C SER A 25 -1.02 -11.80 12.95
N LEU A 26 -0.05 -12.69 13.21
CA LEU A 26 0.12 -13.95 12.47
C LEU A 26 -1.13 -14.82 12.45
N ARG A 27 -1.96 -14.76 13.51
CA ARG A 27 -3.22 -15.52 13.62
C ARG A 27 -4.33 -14.97 12.72
N GLN A 28 -4.23 -13.71 12.32
CA GLN A 28 -5.14 -13.03 11.40
C GLN A 28 -4.56 -12.92 9.98
N SER A 29 -3.33 -13.41 9.79
CA SER A 29 -2.60 -13.33 8.52
C SER A 29 -2.87 -14.56 7.66
N SER A 30 -3.27 -14.33 6.41
CA SER A 30 -3.52 -15.37 5.42
C SER A 30 -2.30 -15.56 4.50
N PRO A 31 -1.98 -16.79 4.07
CA PRO A 31 -0.96 -17.05 3.05
C PRO A 31 -1.43 -16.70 1.62
N ALA A 32 -2.69 -16.28 1.45
CA ALA A 32 -3.22 -15.90 0.14
C ALA A 32 -2.58 -14.61 -0.40
N ASP A 33 -2.57 -14.48 -1.72
CA ASP A 33 -2.14 -13.28 -2.41
C ASP A 33 -3.03 -12.08 -2.04
N LEU A 34 -2.41 -10.90 -2.00
CA LEU A 34 -3.15 -9.64 -1.85
C LEU A 34 -3.63 -9.18 -3.23
N VAL A 35 -4.92 -9.39 -3.50
CA VAL A 35 -5.63 -8.79 -4.63
C VAL A 35 -6.67 -7.83 -4.06
N ALA A 36 -6.45 -6.53 -4.19
CA ALA A 36 -7.32 -5.51 -3.58
C ALA A 36 -7.27 -4.18 -4.34
N SER A 37 -8.41 -3.49 -4.34
CA SER A 37 -8.51 -2.05 -4.61
C SER A 37 -8.63 -1.32 -3.28
N LEU A 38 -7.74 -0.37 -3.01
CA LEU A 38 -7.70 0.37 -1.75
C LEU A 38 -8.12 1.82 -2.00
N ASP A 39 -9.17 2.27 -1.32
CA ASP A 39 -9.56 3.68 -1.32
C ASP A 39 -8.61 4.48 -0.42
N VAL A 40 -7.85 5.39 -1.01
CA VAL A 40 -6.82 6.15 -0.31
C VAL A 40 -7.27 7.58 -0.07
N LYS A 41 -7.59 7.87 1.19
CA LYS A 41 -7.98 9.21 1.65
C LYS A 41 -6.80 9.93 2.28
N GLY A 42 -6.91 11.25 2.41
CA GLY A 42 -5.93 12.08 3.11
C GLY A 42 -5.03 12.89 2.19
N PHE A 43 -5.19 12.83 0.87
CA PHE A 43 -4.50 13.70 -0.10
C PHE A 43 -5.39 14.84 -0.63
N THR A 44 -6.52 15.11 0.03
CA THR A 44 -7.38 16.25 -0.32
C THR A 44 -6.55 17.53 -0.37
N SER A 45 -6.80 18.36 -1.40
CA SER A 45 -6.06 19.61 -1.70
C SER A 45 -4.55 19.47 -1.91
N SER A 46 -4.04 18.27 -2.19
CA SER A 46 -2.65 18.07 -2.62
C SER A 46 -2.56 18.20 -4.14
N ASP A 47 -1.52 18.84 -4.66
CA ASP A 47 -1.26 18.85 -6.09
C ASP A 47 -0.98 17.42 -6.58
N PRO A 48 -1.75 16.87 -7.52
CA PRO A 48 -1.56 15.50 -7.97
C PRO A 48 -0.32 15.32 -8.85
N ASN A 49 0.26 16.41 -9.36
CA ASN A 49 1.32 16.37 -10.34
C ASN A 49 2.67 16.01 -9.72
N GLY A 50 3.38 15.09 -10.38
CA GLY A 50 4.72 14.65 -10.02
C GLY A 50 4.76 13.18 -9.58
N THR A 51 5.83 12.82 -8.89
CA THR A 51 6.10 11.42 -8.55
C THR A 51 5.37 10.98 -7.29
N TRP A 52 4.44 10.04 -7.47
CA TRP A 52 3.88 9.26 -6.37
C TRP A 52 4.79 8.08 -6.07
N THR A 53 4.92 7.72 -4.79
CA THR A 53 5.68 6.52 -4.40
C THR A 53 4.79 5.57 -3.62
N LEU A 54 4.62 4.35 -4.15
CA LEU A 54 4.03 3.23 -3.44
C LEU A 54 5.15 2.41 -2.78
N THR A 55 5.09 2.25 -1.46
CA THR A 55 5.99 1.39 -0.70
C THR A 55 5.21 0.18 -0.20
N ILE A 56 5.65 -1.02 -0.55
CA ILE A 56 5.15 -2.28 -0.02
C ILE A 56 6.27 -2.91 0.79
N LYS A 57 6.02 -3.14 2.08
CA LYS A 57 7.00 -3.73 2.99
C LYS A 57 6.43 -4.98 3.64
N ASP A 58 7.14 -6.09 3.53
CA ASP A 58 6.91 -7.27 4.34
C ASP A 58 7.63 -7.11 5.69
N VAL A 59 6.87 -7.06 6.77
CA VAL A 59 7.37 -6.85 8.14
C VAL A 59 7.83 -8.17 8.77
N TYR A 60 7.34 -9.32 8.28
CA TYR A 60 7.67 -10.67 8.78
C TYR A 60 8.26 -11.54 7.66
N ARG A 61 9.53 -11.28 7.35
CA ARG A 61 10.30 -11.82 6.22
C ARG A 61 10.44 -13.35 6.10
N THR A 62 9.82 -14.12 6.98
CA THR A 62 9.83 -15.59 6.91
C THR A 62 9.09 -16.15 5.69
N ARG A 63 8.20 -15.35 5.07
CA ARG A 63 7.48 -15.75 3.85
C ARG A 63 7.46 -14.63 2.83
N THR A 64 8.33 -14.72 1.85
CA THR A 64 8.47 -13.71 0.79
C THR A 64 7.51 -13.97 -0.38
N GLY A 65 7.42 -13.02 -1.30
CA GLY A 65 6.72 -13.16 -2.57
C GLY A 65 7.02 -12.00 -3.50
N ASN A 66 6.34 -11.97 -4.64
CA ASN A 66 6.57 -11.00 -5.70
C ASN A 66 5.42 -10.00 -5.80
N LEU A 67 5.74 -8.76 -6.16
CA LEU A 67 4.75 -7.82 -6.66
C LEU A 67 4.49 -8.15 -8.14
N LEU A 68 3.28 -8.59 -8.45
CA LEU A 68 2.89 -8.93 -9.83
C LEU A 68 2.42 -7.70 -10.61
N ALA A 69 1.56 -6.88 -10.00
CA ALA A 69 1.04 -5.66 -10.60
C ALA A 69 0.65 -4.64 -9.53
N ALA A 70 0.71 -3.36 -9.89
CA ALA A 70 0.15 -2.25 -9.14
C ALA A 70 -0.35 -1.19 -10.13
N GLY A 71 -1.54 -0.64 -9.85
CA GLY A 71 -2.13 0.46 -10.59
C GLY A 71 -2.58 1.55 -9.63
N MET A 72 -2.71 2.77 -10.12
CA MET A 72 -3.20 3.89 -9.35
C MET A 72 -4.06 4.78 -10.23
N ASP A 73 -5.28 5.03 -9.76
CA ASP A 73 -6.18 6.01 -10.34
C ASP A 73 -6.19 7.27 -9.46
N ILE A 74 -6.17 8.45 -10.09
CA ILE A 74 -6.21 9.74 -9.40
C ILE A 74 -7.46 10.47 -9.84
N THR A 75 -8.29 10.82 -8.85
CA THR A 75 -9.45 11.70 -9.06
C THR A 75 -9.17 13.06 -8.43
N THR A 76 -9.17 14.10 -9.25
CA THR A 76 -9.10 15.49 -8.82
C THR A 76 -10.51 16.09 -8.79
N ARG A 77 -10.67 17.21 -8.06
CA ARG A 77 -11.88 18.04 -8.14
C ARG A 77 -11.66 19.21 -9.06
#